data_AF-A0A9D0IFZ7-F1
#
_entry.id   AF-A0A9D0IFZ7-F1
#
_cell.length_a   1.000
_cell.length_b   1.000
_cell.length_c   1.000
_cell.angle_alpha   90.00
_cell.angle_beta   90.00
_cell.angle_gamma   90.00
#
_symmetry.space_group_name_H-M   'P 1'
#
loop_
_entity.id
_entity.type
_entity.pdbx_description
1 polymer ?
#
loop_
_entity_poly.entity_id
_entity_poly.type
_entity_poly.pdbx_seq_one_letter_code
_entity_poly.pdbx_strand_id
1 'polypeptide(L)'
;MDDAQRVPVAIPDTLQQLLAGQRVPLGSWVAEPLLPAQALACLPAIQRRLQSVIAGRPGDFPLRLADLVVRYWCGRDTAPLFRNLLALYTSRRQRAQLELVYGQLLMARKRLPAGDHLDNGFALAAHLLEPEEYFQVLKRHELLHRLHLQPAPSAPAGLDTLLTEAQVIRRLAGHVNAVPSPHTRKPDTLG
;
A
#
# COMPACT_ATOMS: atom_id res chain seq x y z
N MET A 1 19.42 -24.61 19.22
CA MET A 1 20.25 -24.13 18.10
C MET A 1 19.55 -24.55 16.83
N ASP A 2 18.69 -23.69 16.31
CA ASP A 2 18.01 -23.94 15.04
C ASP A 2 18.19 -22.66 14.22
N ASP A 3 19.37 -22.58 13.60
CA ASP A 3 19.79 -21.49 12.73
C ASP A 3 19.22 -21.80 11.33
N ALA A 4 17.88 -21.76 11.24
CA ALA A 4 17.17 -21.98 10.00
C ALA A 4 17.45 -20.82 9.06
N GLN A 5 18.35 -21.05 8.11
CA GLN A 5 18.38 -20.51 6.74
C GLN A 5 17.44 -19.29 6.53
N ARG A 6 17.82 -18.11 7.04
CA ARG A 6 17.17 -16.86 6.61
C ARG A 6 17.65 -16.56 5.21
N VAL A 7 16.91 -17.03 4.22
CA VAL A 7 17.03 -16.56 2.84
C VAL A 7 17.03 -15.03 2.88
N PRO A 8 18.07 -14.35 2.34
CA PRO A 8 18.04 -12.91 2.24
C PRO A 8 16.89 -12.54 1.30
N VAL A 9 15.75 -12.11 1.85
CA VAL A 9 14.63 -11.61 1.05
C VAL A 9 15.15 -10.45 0.22
N ALA A 10 15.15 -10.55 -1.11
CA ALA A 10 15.68 -9.51 -1.97
C ALA A 10 14.90 -8.20 -1.77
N ILE A 11 15.57 -7.05 -1.95
CA ILE A 11 14.89 -5.76 -2.00
C ILE A 11 13.91 -5.82 -3.19
N PRO A 12 12.61 -5.51 -3.00
CA PRO A 12 11.62 -5.54 -4.07
C PRO A 12 12.02 -4.67 -5.27
N ASP A 13 11.78 -5.14 -6.49
CA ASP A 13 12.20 -4.48 -7.72
C ASP A 13 11.70 -3.03 -7.82
N THR A 14 10.46 -2.77 -7.39
CA THR A 14 9.89 -1.42 -7.38
C THR A 14 10.65 -0.48 -6.46
N LEU A 15 11.12 -0.96 -5.30
CA LEU A 15 11.99 -0.20 -4.42
C LEU A 15 13.39 -0.03 -5.01
N GLN A 16 13.95 -1.04 -5.68
CA GLN A 16 15.23 -0.92 -6.37
C GLN A 16 15.19 0.18 -7.45
N GLN A 17 14.10 0.25 -8.23
CA GLN A 17 13.89 1.31 -9.24
C GLN A 17 13.85 2.70 -8.58
N LEU A 18 13.08 2.86 -7.51
CA LEU A 18 13.03 4.13 -6.76
C LEU A 18 14.40 4.50 -6.19
N LEU A 19 15.12 3.53 -5.62
CA LEU A 19 16.48 3.69 -5.15
C LEU A 19 17.42 4.09 -6.28
N ALA A 20 17.27 3.56 -7.49
CA ALA A 20 18.03 3.97 -8.66
C ALA A 20 17.69 5.40 -9.13
N GLY A 21 16.62 6.02 -8.63
CA GLY A 21 16.12 7.32 -9.08
C GLY A 21 15.19 7.21 -10.29
N GLN A 22 14.73 6.00 -10.61
CA GLN A 22 13.79 5.73 -11.69
C GLN A 22 12.36 5.95 -11.22
N ARG A 23 11.48 6.35 -12.15
CA ARG A 23 10.05 6.48 -11.88
C ARG A 23 9.41 5.11 -11.98
N VAL A 24 8.56 4.78 -11.01
CA VAL A 24 7.70 3.60 -11.08
C VAL A 24 6.31 3.98 -11.62
N PRO A 25 5.61 3.06 -12.30
CA PRO A 25 4.21 3.25 -12.69
C PRO A 25 3.31 3.61 -11.50
N LEU A 26 2.19 4.31 -11.74
CA LEU A 26 1.31 4.78 -10.68
C LEU A 26 0.53 3.63 -10.02
N GLY A 27 0.23 2.59 -10.78
CA GLY A 27 -0.46 1.39 -10.33
C GLY A 27 0.44 0.40 -9.61
N SER A 28 1.76 0.57 -9.65
CA SER A 28 2.70 -0.32 -8.96
C SER A 28 2.47 -0.35 -7.45
N TRP A 29 2.63 -1.54 -6.88
CA TRP A 29 2.71 -1.72 -5.44
C TRP A 29 4.17 -1.59 -4.99
N VAL A 30 4.43 -0.66 -4.07
CA VAL A 30 5.80 -0.40 -3.55
C VAL A 30 5.94 -0.71 -2.07
N ALA A 31 4.85 -1.11 -1.41
CA ALA A 31 4.81 -1.38 0.02
C ALA A 31 5.04 -2.85 0.36
N GLU A 32 5.88 -3.54 -0.41
CA GLU A 32 6.29 -4.88 -0.02
C GLU A 32 7.10 -4.82 1.29
N PRO A 33 6.77 -5.64 2.30
CA PRO A 33 7.46 -5.65 3.57
C PRO A 33 8.96 -5.84 3.45
N LEU A 34 9.72 -4.97 4.11
CA LEU A 34 11.16 -5.13 4.28
C LEU A 34 11.47 -5.61 5.70
N LEU A 35 12.52 -6.41 5.82
CA LEU A 35 13.12 -6.65 7.13
C LEU A 35 13.76 -5.35 7.64
N PRO A 36 13.68 -5.04 8.95
CA PRO A 36 14.27 -3.83 9.51
C PRO A 36 15.76 -3.67 9.17
N ALA A 37 16.53 -4.77 9.15
CA ALA A 37 17.94 -4.76 8.77
C ALA A 37 18.18 -4.31 7.32
N GLN A 38 17.31 -4.71 6.39
CA GLN A 38 17.39 -4.34 4.97
C GLN A 38 17.04 -2.87 4.77
N ALA A 39 15.97 -2.41 5.42
CA ALA A 39 15.58 -1.02 5.41
C ALA A 39 16.72 -0.13 5.98
N LEU A 40 17.30 -0.52 7.12
CA LEU A 40 18.43 0.19 7.73
C LEU A 40 19.65 0.24 6.80
N ALA A 41 19.97 -0.85 6.09
CA ALA A 41 21.08 -0.91 5.15
C ALA A 41 20.93 0.06 3.97
N CYS A 42 19.69 0.40 3.58
CA CYS A 42 19.43 1.33 2.48
C CYS A 42 19.65 2.80 2.86
N LEU A 43 19.47 3.16 4.15
CA LEU A 43 19.46 4.56 4.61
C LEU A 43 20.74 5.34 4.27
N PRO A 44 21.97 4.83 4.50
CA PRO A 44 23.18 5.60 4.21
C PRO A 44 23.35 5.93 2.72
N ALA A 45 22.91 5.04 1.83
CA ALA A 45 22.96 5.27 0.38
C ALA A 45 21.95 6.35 -0.04
N ILE A 46 20.72 6.27 0.49
CA ILE A 46 19.67 7.28 0.26
C ILE A 46 20.13 8.65 0.75
N GLN A 47 20.65 8.73 1.98
CA GLN A 47 21.09 10.00 2.59
C GLN A 47 22.20 10.67 1.79
N ARG A 48 23.24 9.93 1.39
CA ARG A 48 24.33 10.48 0.56
C ARG A 48 23.82 11.06 -0.76
N ARG A 49 22.87 10.38 -1.40
CA ARG A 49 22.28 10.85 -2.65
C ARG A 49 21.32 12.02 -2.46
N LEU A 50 20.57 12.06 -1.36
CA LEU A 50 19.72 13.21 -1.05
C LEU A 50 20.53 14.46 -0.70
N GLN A 51 21.74 14.30 -0.16
CA GLN A 51 22.66 15.42 0.09
C GLN A 51 23.21 16.04 -1.20
N SER A 52 23.35 15.26 -2.28
CA SER A 52 23.84 15.76 -3.56
C SER A 52 22.75 16.35 -4.46
N VAL A 53 21.48 16.28 -4.05
CA VAL A 53 20.35 16.72 -4.87
C VAL A 53 19.65 17.92 -4.24
N ILE A 54 19.33 18.91 -5.06
CA ILE A 54 18.56 20.09 -4.65
C ILE A 54 17.11 19.67 -4.41
N ALA A 55 16.64 19.88 -3.17
CA ALA A 55 15.28 19.54 -2.76
C ALA A 55 14.22 20.24 -3.64
N GLY A 56 13.19 19.49 -4.03
CA GLY A 56 12.06 20.02 -4.81
C GLY A 56 12.28 20.04 -6.32
N ARG A 57 13.44 19.57 -6.82
CA ARG A 57 13.63 19.34 -8.25
C ARG A 57 12.96 18.03 -8.70
N PRO A 58 12.29 17.96 -9.86
CA PRO A 58 11.55 16.76 -10.28
C PRO A 58 12.35 15.43 -10.28
N GLY A 59 13.67 15.49 -10.38
CA GLY A 59 14.56 14.31 -10.32
C GLY A 59 14.82 13.74 -8.93
N ASP A 60 14.50 14.47 -7.85
CA ASP A 60 14.70 14.00 -6.47
C ASP A 60 13.54 13.14 -5.94
N PHE A 61 12.38 13.24 -6.60
CA PHE A 61 11.13 12.64 -6.16
C PHE A 61 11.19 11.12 -5.94
N PRO A 62 11.72 10.30 -6.88
CA PRO A 62 11.78 8.85 -6.66
C PRO A 62 12.61 8.48 -5.44
N LEU A 63 13.71 9.20 -5.20
CA LEU A 63 14.58 8.97 -4.06
C LEU A 63 13.93 9.39 -2.74
N ARG A 64 13.09 10.46 -2.75
CA ARG A 64 12.28 10.85 -1.57
C ARG A 64 11.18 9.84 -1.27
N LEU A 65 10.57 9.23 -2.29
CA LEU A 65 9.64 8.10 -2.09
C LEU A 65 10.37 6.89 -1.50
N ALA A 66 11.55 6.55 -2.01
CA ALA A 66 12.37 5.47 -1.42
C ALA A 66 12.70 5.74 0.05
N ASP A 67 13.10 6.98 0.40
CA ASP A 67 13.35 7.39 1.78
C ASP A 67 12.11 7.21 2.67
N LEU A 68 10.93 7.59 2.18
CA LEU A 68 9.66 7.41 2.89
C LEU A 68 9.37 5.92 3.15
N VAL A 69 9.44 5.08 2.12
CA VAL A 69 9.20 3.63 2.22
C VAL A 69 10.18 2.97 3.18
N VAL A 70 11.47 3.27 3.05
CA VAL A 70 12.52 2.67 3.88
C VAL A 70 12.38 3.10 5.34
N ARG A 71 12.12 4.39 5.62
CA ARG A 71 11.91 4.87 6.99
C ARG A 71 10.67 4.25 7.63
N TYR A 72 9.61 4.02 6.84
CA TYR A 72 8.41 3.35 7.32
C TYR A 72 8.75 1.95 7.82
N TRP A 73 9.50 1.17 7.03
CA TRP A 73 9.91 -0.19 7.41
C TRP A 73 10.95 -0.24 8.52
N CYS A 74 11.72 0.83 8.74
CA CYS A 74 12.54 0.99 9.95
C CYS A 74 11.71 1.27 11.22
N GLY A 75 10.38 1.37 11.13
CA GLY A 75 9.52 1.69 12.27
C GLY A 75 9.59 3.15 12.71
N ARG A 76 10.05 4.07 11.85
CA ARG A 76 10.08 5.50 12.15
C ARG A 76 8.72 6.14 11.90
N ASP A 77 8.39 7.18 12.65
CA ASP A 77 7.24 8.02 12.31
C ASP A 77 7.50 8.75 10.99
N THR A 78 6.71 8.40 9.98
CA THR A 78 6.81 8.91 8.62
C THR A 78 5.72 9.92 8.28
N ALA A 79 4.74 10.14 9.16
CA ALA A 79 3.67 11.10 8.90
C ALA A 79 4.19 12.54 8.71
N PRO A 80 5.18 13.04 9.49
CA PRO A 80 5.78 14.34 9.25
C PRO A 80 6.49 14.42 7.90
N LEU A 81 7.24 13.36 7.53
CA LEU A 81 7.92 13.30 6.23
C LEU A 81 6.91 13.33 5.09
N PHE A 82 5.87 12.50 5.15
CA PHE A 82 4.79 12.48 4.16
C PHE A 82 4.17 13.88 3.97
N ARG A 83 3.79 14.56 5.06
CA ARG A 83 3.22 15.93 4.98
C ARG A 83 4.18 16.92 4.34
N ASN A 84 5.46 16.85 4.69
CA ASN A 84 6.48 17.72 4.09
C ASN A 84 6.64 17.46 2.59
N LEU A 85 6.66 16.19 2.16
CA LEU A 85 6.73 15.84 0.74
C LEU A 85 5.46 16.28 0.00
N LEU A 86 4.28 16.18 0.61
CA LEU A 86 3.03 16.62 0.01
C LEU A 86 2.98 18.14 -0.18
N ALA A 87 3.57 18.91 0.74
CA ALA A 87 3.74 20.37 0.59
C ALA A 87 4.81 20.73 -0.44
N LEU A 88 5.88 19.94 -0.55
CA LEU A 88 6.99 20.19 -1.47
C LEU A 88 6.62 19.91 -2.93
N TYR A 89 5.86 18.85 -3.20
CA TYR A 89 5.54 18.43 -4.57
C TYR A 89 4.13 18.86 -4.96
N THR A 90 4.06 19.81 -5.89
CA THR A 90 2.80 20.42 -6.33
C THR A 90 2.16 19.71 -7.53
N SER A 91 2.92 18.94 -8.30
CA SER A 91 2.38 18.29 -9.48
C SER A 91 1.36 17.20 -9.11
N ARG A 92 0.25 17.15 -9.86
CA ARG A 92 -0.83 16.17 -9.62
C ARG A 92 -0.30 14.73 -9.63
N ARG A 93 0.60 14.39 -10.56
CA ARG A 93 1.20 13.05 -10.65
C ARG A 93 2.03 12.69 -9.41
N GLN A 94 2.87 13.60 -8.91
CA GLN A 94 3.69 13.34 -7.73
C GLN A 94 2.83 13.21 -6.48
N ARG A 95 1.81 14.07 -6.33
CA ARG A 95 0.85 13.98 -5.22
C ARG A 95 0.08 12.66 -5.25
N ALA A 96 -0.42 12.27 -6.43
CA ALA A 96 -1.09 10.98 -6.62
C ALA A 96 -0.20 9.82 -6.19
N GLN A 97 1.06 9.81 -6.66
CA GLN A 97 2.00 8.76 -6.32
C GLN A 97 2.36 8.74 -4.84
N LEU A 98 2.55 9.90 -4.21
CA LEU A 98 2.85 10.00 -2.78
C LEU A 98 1.69 9.48 -1.90
N GLU A 99 0.46 9.87 -2.22
CA GLU A 99 -0.76 9.38 -1.55
C GLU A 99 -0.92 7.86 -1.70
N LEU A 100 -0.79 7.36 -2.94
CA LEU A 100 -0.86 5.92 -3.21
C LEU A 100 0.21 5.16 -2.41
N VAL A 101 1.48 5.58 -2.49
CA VAL A 101 2.59 4.92 -1.79
C VAL A 101 2.37 4.93 -0.28
N TYR A 102 1.94 6.05 0.29
CA TYR A 102 1.70 6.14 1.73
C TYR A 102 0.50 5.30 2.18
N GLY A 103 -0.59 5.31 1.40
CA GLY A 103 -1.74 4.44 1.62
C GLY A 103 -1.38 2.96 1.55
N GLN A 104 -0.52 2.56 0.59
CA GLN A 104 -0.02 1.19 0.48
C GLN A 104 0.80 0.77 1.71
N LEU A 105 1.70 1.64 2.21
CA LEU A 105 2.49 1.36 3.42
C LEU A 105 1.59 1.16 4.64
N LEU A 106 0.60 2.03 4.82
CA LEU A 106 -0.40 1.90 5.89
C LEU A 106 -1.24 0.62 5.73
N MET A 107 -1.61 0.27 4.50
CA MET A 107 -2.37 -0.93 4.18
C MET A 107 -1.57 -2.21 4.47
N ALA A 108 -0.27 -2.22 4.18
CA ALA A 108 0.65 -3.32 4.52
C ALA A 108 0.76 -3.58 6.03
N ARG A 109 0.32 -2.63 6.87
CA ARG A 109 0.16 -2.77 8.33
C ARG A 109 -1.30 -2.68 8.79
N LYS A 110 -2.26 -2.76 7.86
CA LYS A 110 -3.72 -2.67 8.06
C LYS A 110 -4.15 -1.51 8.96
N ARG A 111 -3.55 -0.33 8.75
CA ARG A 111 -3.86 0.86 9.54
C ARG A 111 -5.09 1.57 9.01
N LEU A 112 -5.95 2.08 9.91
CA LEU A 112 -7.19 2.80 9.57
C LEU A 112 -7.06 3.83 8.43
N PRO A 113 -6.10 4.77 8.43
CA PRO A 113 -6.02 5.79 7.39
C PRO A 113 -5.60 5.26 6.01
N ALA A 114 -5.30 3.97 5.86
CA ALA A 114 -4.83 3.40 4.60
C ALA A 114 -5.84 3.59 3.46
N GLY A 115 -7.12 3.32 3.72
CA GLY A 115 -8.20 3.47 2.73
C GLY A 115 -8.29 4.89 2.19
N ASP A 116 -8.35 5.88 3.08
CA ASP A 116 -8.46 7.29 2.73
C ASP A 116 -7.30 7.76 1.82
N HIS A 117 -6.07 7.36 2.14
CA HIS A 117 -4.91 7.70 1.32
C HIS A 117 -4.93 7.00 -0.04
N LEU A 118 -5.35 5.72 -0.10
CA LEU A 118 -5.48 4.99 -1.36
C LEU A 118 -6.57 5.61 -2.26
N ASP A 119 -7.69 6.04 -1.68
CA ASP A 119 -8.80 6.66 -2.41
C ASP A 119 -8.41 8.06 -2.92
N ASN A 120 -7.79 8.88 -2.07
CA ASN A 120 -7.27 10.19 -2.47
C ASN A 120 -6.22 10.08 -3.58
N GLY A 121 -5.28 9.14 -3.42
CA GLY A 121 -4.26 8.87 -4.43
C GLY A 121 -4.85 8.40 -5.75
N PHE A 122 -5.86 7.52 -5.70
CA PHE A 122 -6.57 7.04 -6.89
C PHE A 122 -7.34 8.17 -7.60
N ALA A 123 -8.07 9.01 -6.85
CA ALA A 123 -8.78 10.16 -7.41
C ALA A 123 -7.83 11.16 -8.12
N LEU A 124 -6.64 11.38 -7.56
CA LEU A 124 -5.62 12.19 -8.21
C LEU A 124 -5.04 11.50 -9.46
N ALA A 125 -4.87 10.18 -9.42
CA ALA A 125 -4.29 9.36 -10.48
C ALA A 125 -5.25 9.01 -11.62
N ALA A 126 -6.58 9.07 -11.41
CA ALA A 126 -7.58 8.48 -12.31
C ALA A 126 -7.41 8.87 -13.80
N HIS A 127 -7.07 10.14 -14.08
CA HIS A 127 -6.85 10.64 -15.45
C HIS A 127 -5.40 10.54 -15.93
N LEU A 128 -4.51 10.00 -15.11
CA LEU A 128 -3.08 9.82 -15.38
C LEU A 128 -2.70 8.36 -15.61
N LEU A 129 -3.63 7.44 -15.36
CA LEU A 129 -3.48 6.01 -15.52
C LEU A 129 -3.90 5.61 -16.93
N GLU A 130 -3.14 4.70 -17.53
CA GLU A 130 -3.60 3.99 -18.73
C GLU A 130 -4.82 3.12 -18.38
N PRO A 131 -5.73 2.83 -19.32
CA PRO A 131 -6.97 2.10 -19.03
C PRO A 131 -6.75 0.76 -18.29
N GLU A 132 -5.76 -0.02 -18.70
CA GLU A 132 -5.42 -1.30 -18.06
C GLU A 132 -4.98 -1.09 -16.60
N GLU A 133 -4.10 -0.10 -16.38
CA GLU A 133 -3.58 0.25 -15.05
C GLU A 133 -4.70 0.79 -14.15
N TYR A 134 -5.63 1.58 -14.71
CA TYR A 134 -6.80 2.09 -14.00
C TYR A 134 -7.66 0.95 -13.44
N PHE A 135 -8.04 -0.02 -14.28
CA PHE A 135 -8.86 -1.15 -13.83
C PHE A 135 -8.12 -2.05 -12.85
N GLN A 136 -6.81 -2.24 -13.03
CA GLN A 136 -5.99 -2.98 -12.08
C GLN A 136 -6.02 -2.33 -10.69
N VAL A 137 -5.80 -1.01 -10.62
CA VAL A 137 -5.80 -0.27 -9.35
C VAL A 137 -7.19 -0.27 -8.72
N LEU A 138 -8.25 -0.03 -9.51
CA LEU A 138 -9.63 -0.03 -9.04
C LEU A 138 -9.99 -1.38 -8.38
N LYS A 139 -9.79 -2.49 -9.11
CA LYS A 139 -10.08 -3.84 -8.59
C LYS A 139 -9.27 -4.16 -7.32
N ARG A 140 -8.01 -3.73 -7.28
CA ARG A 140 -7.16 -3.90 -6.09
C ARG A 140 -7.74 -3.12 -4.90
N HIS A 141 -8.09 -1.85 -5.08
CA HIS A 141 -8.59 -1.00 -4.00
C HIS A 141 -9.94 -1.51 -3.48
N GLU A 142 -10.84 -1.92 -4.36
CA GLU A 142 -12.11 -2.56 -3.98
C GLU A 142 -11.90 -3.80 -3.10
N LEU A 143 -10.90 -4.63 -3.39
CA LEU A 143 -10.56 -5.77 -2.54
C LEU A 143 -9.99 -5.31 -1.20
N LEU A 144 -8.99 -4.41 -1.21
CA LEU A 144 -8.32 -3.95 0.00
C LEU A 144 -9.28 -3.25 0.98
N HIS A 145 -10.32 -2.56 0.49
CA HIS A 145 -11.38 -1.97 1.33
C HIS A 145 -12.19 -2.98 2.15
N ARG A 146 -12.08 -4.27 1.86
CA ARG A 146 -12.73 -5.32 2.64
C ARG A 146 -11.91 -5.74 3.87
N LEU A 147 -10.67 -5.31 3.97
CA LEU A 147 -9.81 -5.66 5.09
C LEU A 147 -10.26 -4.94 6.37
N HIS A 148 -10.14 -5.63 7.50
CA HIS A 148 -10.34 -5.01 8.80
C HIS A 148 -9.12 -4.15 9.15
N LEU A 149 -9.29 -2.83 9.11
CA LEU A 149 -8.26 -1.86 9.47
C LEU A 149 -8.35 -1.45 10.94
N GLN A 150 -7.21 -1.16 11.57
CA GLN A 150 -7.12 -0.87 13.00
C GLN A 150 -6.23 0.36 13.29
N PRO A 151 -6.38 1.03 14.44
CA PRO A 151 -5.50 2.16 14.81
C PRO A 151 -4.04 1.71 15.00
N ALA A 152 -3.84 0.57 15.66
CA ALA A 152 -2.54 -0.03 15.91
C ALA A 152 -2.05 -0.82 14.69
N PRO A 153 -0.73 -0.83 14.40
CA PRO A 153 -0.20 -1.54 13.26
C PRO A 153 -0.25 -3.07 13.47
N SER A 154 -0.83 -3.78 12.49
CA SER A 154 -0.79 -5.24 12.41
C SER A 154 0.60 -5.76 12.02
N ALA A 155 0.80 -7.07 11.94
CA ALA A 155 2.01 -7.65 11.33
C ALA A 155 2.16 -7.20 9.86
N PRO A 156 3.39 -6.97 9.36
CA PRO A 156 3.63 -6.68 7.95
C PRO A 156 3.08 -7.75 7.02
N ALA A 157 2.37 -7.34 5.97
CA ALA A 157 1.86 -8.23 4.93
C ALA A 157 2.12 -7.64 3.53
N GLY A 158 2.57 -8.50 2.61
CA GLY A 158 2.72 -8.16 1.19
C GLY A 158 1.39 -8.14 0.47
N LEU A 159 1.39 -7.66 -0.79
CA LEU A 159 0.14 -7.47 -1.54
C LEU A 159 -0.65 -8.77 -1.70
N ASP A 160 0.02 -9.87 -2.05
CA ASP A 160 -0.65 -11.15 -2.32
C ASP A 160 -1.38 -11.69 -1.07
N THR A 161 -0.75 -11.56 0.10
CA THR A 161 -1.36 -11.94 1.38
C THR A 161 -2.60 -11.08 1.67
N LEU A 162 -2.50 -9.76 1.48
CA LEU A 162 -3.62 -8.84 1.69
C LEU A 162 -4.79 -9.14 0.74
N LEU A 163 -4.50 -9.40 -0.54
CA LEU A 163 -5.53 -9.73 -1.53
C LEU A 163 -6.17 -11.08 -1.25
N THR A 164 -5.40 -12.07 -0.81
CA THR A 164 -5.91 -13.39 -0.42
C THR A 164 -6.88 -13.26 0.76
N GLU A 165 -6.50 -12.51 1.80
CA GLU A 165 -7.36 -12.26 2.96
C GLU A 165 -8.64 -11.53 2.56
N ALA A 166 -8.54 -10.45 1.78
CA ALA A 166 -9.69 -9.71 1.28
C ALA A 166 -10.66 -10.60 0.47
N GLN A 167 -10.14 -11.53 -0.33
CA GLN A 167 -10.95 -12.48 -1.07
C GLN A 167 -11.68 -13.47 -0.16
N VAL A 168 -11.03 -13.95 0.90
CA VAL A 168 -11.66 -14.82 1.91
C VAL A 168 -12.81 -14.07 2.59
N ILE A 169 -12.59 -12.82 3.03
CA ILE A 169 -13.63 -11.98 3.65
C ILE A 169 -14.81 -11.81 2.68
N ARG A 170 -14.54 -11.50 1.40
CA ARG A 170 -15.57 -11.36 0.37
C ARG A 170 -16.41 -12.62 0.21
N ARG A 171 -15.77 -13.79 0.19
CA ARG A 171 -16.46 -15.09 0.05
C ARG A 171 -17.37 -15.33 1.25
N LEU A 172 -16.88 -15.12 2.48
CA LEU A 172 -17.67 -15.33 3.69
C LEU A 172 -18.91 -14.41 3.74
N ALA A 173 -18.77 -13.13 3.39
CA ALA A 173 -19.90 -12.20 3.31
C ALA A 173 -20.95 -12.63 2.27
N GLY A 174 -20.52 -13.19 1.14
CA GLY A 174 -21.42 -13.73 0.12
C GLY A 174 -22.22 -14.96 0.57
N HIS A 175 -21.67 -15.79 1.46
CA HIS A 175 -22.37 -16.96 1.99
C HIS A 175 -23.40 -16.61 3.07
N VAL A 176 -23.11 -15.60 3.92
CA VAL A 176 -24.05 -15.13 4.97
C VAL A 176 -25.33 -14.56 4.36
N ASN A 177 -25.23 -13.90 3.21
CA ASN A 177 -26.38 -13.32 2.50
C ASN A 177 -27.19 -14.34 1.68
N ALA A 178 -26.72 -15.58 1.54
CA ALA A 178 -27.34 -16.62 0.71
C ALA A 178 -28.22 -17.62 1.48
N VAL A 179 -28.38 -17.47 2.81
CA VAL A 179 -29.26 -18.34 3.61
C VAL A 179 -30.73 -17.93 3.38
N PRO A 180 -31.56 -18.75 2.73
CA PRO A 180 -32.99 -18.50 2.64
C PRO A 180 -33.60 -18.69 4.03
N SER A 181 -34.34 -17.70 4.53
CA SER A 181 -35.15 -17.86 5.74
C SER A 181 -36.10 -19.05 5.55
N PRO A 182 -36.13 -20.05 6.45
CA PRO A 182 -37.10 -21.13 6.34
C PRO A 182 -38.51 -20.57 6.52
N HIS A 183 -39.34 -20.85 5.53
CA HIS A 183 -40.72 -20.41 5.39
C HIS A 183 -41.55 -20.47 6.67
N THR A 184 -42.20 -19.34 6.93
CA THR A 184 -43.59 -19.23 7.38
C THR A 184 -44.43 -20.42 6.92
N ARG A 185 -44.78 -21.33 7.84
CA ARG A 185 -45.87 -22.29 7.66
C ARG A 185 -47.17 -21.51 7.49
N LYS A 186 -47.82 -21.61 6.33
CA LYS A 186 -49.25 -21.33 6.22
C LYS A 186 -50.02 -22.44 6.97
N PRO A 187 -51.09 -22.11 7.71
CA PRO A 187 -51.96 -23.14 8.27
C PRO A 187 -52.84 -23.70 7.15
N ASP A 188 -52.71 -25.00 6.91
CA ASP A 188 -53.69 -25.75 6.12
C ASP A 188 -55.02 -25.73 6.89
N THR A 189 -55.99 -25.00 6.35
CA THR A 189 -57.40 -25.14 6.71
C THR A 189 -58.03 -26.00 5.63
N LEU A 190 -58.35 -27.25 5.96
CA LEU A 190 -59.34 -28.08 5.28
C LEU A 190 -59.64 -29.27 6.18
N GLY A 191 -60.84 -29.27 6.76
CA GLY A 191 -61.38 -30.24 7.71
C GLY A 191 -62.57 -29.64 8.43
#